data_AF-B1YCL5-F1
#
_entry.id   AF-B1YCL5-F1
#
_cell.length_a   1.000
_cell.length_b   1.000
_cell.length_c   1.000
_cell.angle_alpha   90.00
_cell.angle_beta   90.00
_cell.angle_gamma   90.00
#
_symmetry.space_group_name_H-M   'P 1'
#
loop_
_entity.id
_entity.type
_entity.pdbx_description
1 polymer ?
#
loop_
_entity_poly.entity_id
_entity_poly.type
_entity_poly.pdbx_seq_one_letter_code
_entity_poly.pdbx_strand_id
1 'polypeptide(L)'
;MDCLRQTIEKFRTVFGAEALVDILQAEPRAITARFHGNMCYTCGTVDYFEDFAAMYSECAGEDWTVESYRQNPDGSYTAVLKPRSEVKTRKRHIKVIIAGEEIDYTVETT
;
A
#
# COMPACT_ATOMS: atom_id res chain seq x y z
N MET A 1 -15.30 -0.12 -18.62
CA MET A 1 -13.85 -0.42 -18.68
C MET A 1 -13.44 -0.92 -17.32
N ASP A 2 -12.67 -2.01 -17.26
CA ASP A 2 -12.22 -2.61 -16.00
C ASP A 2 -11.44 -1.60 -15.15
N CYS A 3 -11.87 -1.38 -13.91
CA CYS A 3 -11.34 -0.35 -13.02
C CYS A 3 -9.86 -0.58 -12.68
N LEU A 4 -9.52 -1.84 -12.47
CA LEU A 4 -8.16 -2.26 -12.15
C LEU A 4 -7.21 -1.98 -13.32
N ARG A 5 -7.64 -2.25 -14.55
CA ARG A 5 -6.85 -1.90 -15.76
C ARG A 5 -6.52 -0.40 -15.83
N GLN A 6 -7.50 0.47 -15.58
CA GLN A 6 -7.27 1.93 -15.59
C GLN A 6 -6.29 2.36 -14.49
N THR A 7 -6.39 1.73 -13.32
CA THR A 7 -5.49 1.99 -12.20
C THR A 7 -4.05 1.62 -12.54
N ILE A 8 -3.83 0.46 -13.17
CA ILE A 8 -2.50 0.02 -13.64
C ILE A 8 -1.92 1.00 -14.66
N GLU A 9 -2.72 1.47 -15.61
CA GLU A 9 -2.30 2.45 -16.61
C GLU A 9 -1.93 3.79 -15.97
N LYS A 10 -2.73 4.26 -15.01
CA LYS A 10 -2.45 5.48 -14.24
C LYS A 10 -1.15 5.32 -13.44
N PHE A 11 -1.00 4.23 -12.68
CA PHE A 11 0.19 3.95 -11.89
C PHE A 11 1.45 3.91 -12.77
N ARG A 12 1.39 3.22 -13.91
CA ARG A 12 2.51 3.16 -14.86
C ARG A 12 2.86 4.52 -15.45
N THR A 13 1.88 5.39 -15.65
CA THR A 13 2.11 6.75 -16.16
C THR A 13 2.84 7.61 -15.13
N VAL A 14 2.51 7.46 -13.85
CA VAL A 14 3.09 8.26 -12.76
C VAL A 14 4.45 7.70 -12.32
N PHE A 15 4.56 6.39 -12.12
CA PHE A 15 5.70 5.75 -11.47
C PHE A 15 6.49 4.80 -12.38
N GLY A 16 6.09 4.57 -13.63
CA GLY A 16 6.62 3.50 -14.47
C GLY A 16 8.13 3.54 -14.76
N ALA A 17 8.81 4.66 -14.47
CA ALA A 17 10.26 4.75 -14.52
C ALA A 17 10.95 4.05 -13.32
N GLU A 18 10.28 3.99 -12.18
CA GLU A 18 10.82 3.52 -10.89
C GLU A 18 10.11 2.27 -10.39
N ALA A 19 8.79 2.23 -10.49
CA ALA A 19 7.93 1.18 -9.96
C ALA A 19 6.95 0.68 -11.03
N LEU A 20 6.82 -0.63 -11.12
CA LEU A 20 5.87 -1.35 -11.94
C LEU A 20 5.00 -2.23 -11.04
N VAL A 21 3.77 -2.48 -11.49
CA VAL A 21 2.78 -3.26 -10.76
C VAL A 21 2.19 -4.34 -11.66
N ASP A 22 2.25 -5.58 -11.19
CA ASP A 22 1.59 -6.73 -11.78
C ASP A 22 0.47 -7.21 -10.87
N ILE A 23 -0.72 -7.47 -11.41
CA ILE A 23 -1.79 -8.10 -10.64
C ILE A 23 -1.59 -9.61 -10.63
N LEU A 24 -1.36 -10.17 -9.45
CA LEU A 24 -1.24 -11.61 -9.25
C LEU A 24 -2.62 -12.26 -9.10
N GLN A 25 -3.52 -11.58 -8.39
CA GLN A 25 -4.87 -12.06 -8.10
C GLN A 25 -5.80 -10.87 -7.85
N ALA A 26 -7.00 -10.92 -8.40
CA ALA A 26 -8.05 -9.92 -8.18
C ALA A 26 -9.35 -10.62 -7.81
N GLU A 27 -9.83 -10.31 -6.61
CA GLU A 27 -11.10 -10.77 -6.04
C GLU A 27 -11.97 -9.56 -5.69
N PRO A 28 -13.29 -9.73 -5.49
CA PRO A 28 -14.19 -8.61 -5.21
C PRO A 28 -13.80 -7.75 -4.00
N ARG A 29 -13.10 -8.32 -3.02
CA ARG A 29 -12.71 -7.64 -1.76
C ARG A 29 -11.22 -7.73 -1.46
N ALA A 30 -10.41 -8.19 -2.41
CA ALA A 30 -8.97 -8.29 -2.24
C ALA A 30 -8.23 -8.21 -3.58
N ILE A 31 -7.14 -7.44 -3.61
CA ILE A 31 -6.23 -7.40 -4.76
C ILE A 31 -4.84 -7.76 -4.25
N THR A 32 -4.24 -8.78 -4.85
CA THR A 32 -2.84 -9.13 -4.63
C THR A 32 -2.01 -8.61 -5.80
N ALA A 33 -1.11 -7.68 -5.51
CA ALA A 33 -0.28 -7.03 -6.51
C ALA A 33 1.21 -7.25 -6.20
N ARG A 34 2.01 -7.45 -7.24
CA ARG A 34 3.46 -7.48 -7.19
C ARG A 34 4.01 -6.15 -7.65
N PHE A 35 4.77 -5.49 -6.80
CA PHE A 35 5.49 -4.27 -7.09
C PHE A 35 6.97 -4.59 -7.32
N HIS A 36 7.53 -4.09 -8.42
CA HIS A 36 8.91 -4.33 -8.80
C HIS A 36 9.49 -3.15 -9.59
N GLY A 37 10.80 -3.17 -9.84
CA GLY A 37 11.51 -2.07 -10.52
C GLY A 37 12.62 -1.51 -9.65
N ASN A 38 13.10 -0.31 -10.00
CA ASN A 38 14.15 0.41 -9.29
C ASN A 38 13.58 1.26 -8.14
N MET A 39 12.64 0.70 -7.38
CA MET A 39 11.96 1.41 -6.29
C MET A 39 12.95 1.89 -5.24
N CYS A 40 12.77 3.12 -4.75
CA CYS A 40 13.66 3.68 -3.73
C CYS A 40 13.38 3.06 -2.34
N TYR A 41 14.21 2.10 -1.94
CA TYR A 41 14.11 1.40 -0.64
C TYR A 41 14.33 2.32 0.58
N THR A 42 15.00 3.46 0.39
CA THR A 42 15.25 4.45 1.45
C THR A 42 14.16 5.51 1.53
N CYS A 43 13.34 5.66 0.49
CA CYS A 43 12.35 6.73 0.39
C CYS A 43 10.96 6.32 0.89
N GLY A 44 10.70 5.02 1.03
CA GLY A 44 9.40 4.50 1.51
C GLY A 44 8.70 3.66 0.46
N THR A 45 9.13 2.40 0.27
CA THR A 45 8.52 1.51 -0.74
C THR A 45 7.02 1.29 -0.51
N VAL A 46 6.57 1.44 0.73
CA VAL A 46 5.16 1.33 1.13
C VAL A 46 4.30 2.43 0.49
N ASP A 47 4.87 3.61 0.23
CA ASP A 47 4.12 4.73 -0.35
C ASP A 47 3.62 4.39 -1.74
N TYR A 48 4.41 3.66 -2.56
CA TYR A 48 3.93 3.18 -3.86
C TYR A 48 2.71 2.25 -3.75
N PHE A 49 2.60 1.49 -2.66
CA PHE A 49 1.48 0.57 -2.45
C PHE A 49 0.22 1.32 -2.04
N GLU A 50 0.36 2.31 -1.14
CA GLU A 50 -0.73 3.19 -0.73
C GLU A 50 -1.19 4.09 -1.88
N ASP A 51 -0.27 4.61 -2.70
CA ASP A 51 -0.61 5.39 -3.89
C ASP A 51 -1.41 4.55 -4.90
N PHE A 52 -1.01 3.29 -5.12
CA PHE A 52 -1.79 2.39 -5.96
C PHE A 52 -3.18 2.12 -5.37
N ALA A 53 -3.26 1.93 -4.05
CA ALA A 53 -4.54 1.74 -3.35
C ALA A 53 -5.47 2.95 -3.52
N ALA A 54 -4.95 4.16 -3.30
CA ALA A 54 -5.69 5.41 -3.46
C ALA A 54 -6.16 5.61 -4.91
N MET A 55 -5.30 5.33 -5.90
CA MET A 55 -5.69 5.38 -7.32
C MET A 55 -6.82 4.38 -7.63
N TYR A 56 -6.79 3.19 -7.04
CA TYR A 56 -7.86 2.21 -7.19
C TYR A 56 -9.15 2.69 -6.52
N SER A 57 -9.05 3.30 -5.34
CA SER A 57 -10.20 3.81 -4.59
C SER A 57 -11.01 4.85 -5.35
N GLU A 58 -10.34 5.79 -6.00
CA GLU A 58 -10.99 6.79 -6.86
C GLU A 58 -11.89 6.16 -7.92
N CYS A 59 -11.44 5.03 -8.47
CA CYS A 59 -12.14 4.34 -9.55
C CYS A 59 -13.19 3.33 -9.03
N ALA A 60 -12.91 2.65 -7.91
CA ALA A 60 -13.81 1.68 -7.29
C ALA A 60 -14.99 2.34 -6.57
N GLY A 61 -14.88 3.63 -6.22
CA GLY A 61 -15.90 4.36 -5.47
C GLY A 61 -15.97 3.94 -4.00
N GLU A 62 -14.94 3.25 -3.50
CA GLU A 62 -14.78 2.82 -2.11
C GLU A 62 -13.31 3.02 -1.71
N ASP A 63 -13.06 3.30 -0.44
CA ASP A 63 -11.71 3.46 0.08
C ASP A 63 -10.99 2.11 0.28
N TRP A 64 -9.79 1.99 -0.28
CA TRP A 64 -8.95 0.79 -0.27
C TRP A 64 -7.57 1.15 0.28
N THR A 65 -6.96 0.23 1.01
CA THR A 65 -5.65 0.43 1.64
C THR A 65 -4.86 -0.87 1.66
N VAL A 66 -3.58 -0.79 2.04
CA VAL A 66 -2.72 -1.96 2.14
C VAL A 66 -2.99 -2.69 3.46
N GLU A 67 -3.47 -3.92 3.38
CA GLU A 67 -3.67 -4.78 4.54
C GLU A 67 -2.33 -5.37 5.02
N SER A 68 -1.54 -5.86 4.07
CA SER A 68 -0.25 -6.48 4.34
C SER A 68 0.67 -6.42 3.12
N TYR A 69 1.97 -6.51 3.37
CA TYR A 69 2.97 -6.67 2.32
C TYR A 69 4.11 -7.56 2.79
N ARG A 70 4.81 -8.17 1.83
CA ARG A 70 6.04 -8.92 2.06
C ARG A 70 7.04 -8.66 0.95
N GLN A 71 8.33 -8.65 1.30
CA GLN A 71 9.40 -8.65 0.31
C GLN A 71 9.64 -10.09 -0.17
N ASN A 72 9.77 -10.25 -1.47
CA ASN A 72 10.10 -11.51 -2.12
C ASN A 72 11.64 -11.67 -2.22
N PRO A 73 12.16 -12.91 -2.43
CA PRO A 73 13.61 -13.15 -2.52
C PRO A 73 14.32 -12.42 -3.66
N ASP A 74 13.58 -12.05 -4.71
CA ASP A 74 14.08 -11.29 -5.86
C ASP A 74 14.13 -9.77 -5.63
N GLY A 75 13.76 -9.32 -4.43
CA GLY A 75 13.70 -7.90 -4.05
C GLY A 75 12.38 -7.22 -4.39
N SER A 76 11.49 -7.86 -5.15
CA SER A 76 10.12 -7.35 -5.40
C SER A 76 9.27 -7.42 -4.13
N TYR A 77 8.11 -6.78 -4.16
CA TYR A 77 7.15 -6.84 -3.06
C TYR A 77 5.84 -7.41 -3.53
N THR A 78 5.19 -8.19 -2.67
CA THR A 78 3.79 -8.55 -2.84
C THR A 78 2.99 -7.84 -1.77
N ALA A 79 2.02 -7.04 -2.20
CA ALA A 79 1.09 -6.34 -1.32
C ALA A 79 -0.34 -6.85 -1.53
N VAL A 80 -1.09 -6.93 -0.44
CA VAL A 80 -2.50 -7.28 -0.40
C VAL A 80 -3.28 -6.02 -0.07
N LEU A 81 -4.12 -5.60 -1.00
CA LEU A 81 -5.00 -4.45 -0.86
C LEU A 81 -6.41 -4.92 -0.55
N LYS A 82 -7.06 -4.21 0.36
CA LYS A 82 -8.46 -4.46 0.75
C LYS A 82 -9.19 -3.14 0.98
N PRO A 83 -10.53 -3.16 0.90
CA PRO A 83 -11.37 -2.09 1.42
C PRO A 83 -10.96 -1.74 2.85
N ARG A 84 -10.78 -0.44 3.15
CA ARG A 84 -10.30 0.01 4.46
C ARG A 84 -11.22 -0.48 5.59
N SER A 85 -12.52 -0.64 5.32
CA SER A 85 -13.52 -1.19 6.23
C SER A 85 -13.23 -2.63 6.71
N GLU A 86 -12.43 -3.40 5.96
CA GLU A 86 -12.06 -4.79 6.29
C GLU A 86 -10.67 -4.94 6.89
N VAL A 87 -9.85 -3.91 6.85
CA VAL A 87 -8.52 -3.94 7.43
C VAL A 87 -8.64 -3.70 8.93
N LYS A 88 -8.34 -4.74 9.73
CA LYS A 88 -8.30 -4.61 11.20
C LYS A 88 -7.23 -3.58 11.57
N THR A 89 -7.64 -2.47 12.18
CA THR A 89 -6.74 -1.41 12.64
C THR A 89 -5.69 -2.01 13.57
N ARG A 90 -4.44 -2.08 13.13
CA ARG A 90 -3.33 -2.44 14.02
C ARG A 90 -3.09 -1.26 14.94
N LYS A 91 -3.56 -1.33 16.19
CA LYS A 91 -3.17 -0.39 17.25
C LYS A 91 -1.64 -0.39 17.36
N ARG A 92 -0.97 0.68 16.91
CA ARG A 92 0.46 0.88 17.12
C ARG A 92 0.64 1.66 18.42
N HIS A 93 1.23 1.01 19.42
CA HIS A 93 1.73 1.72 20.60
C HIS A 93 3.01 2.45 20.19
N ILE A 94 3.01 3.77 20.27
CA ILE A 94 4.20 4.58 19.96
C ILE A 94 4.74 5.10 21.29
N LYS A 95 5.89 4.55 21.70
CA LYS A 95 6.65 5.07 22.84
C LYS A 95 7.63 6.13 22.31
N VAL A 96 7.38 7.40 22.63
CA VAL A 96 8.26 8.51 22.29
C VAL A 96 9.05 8.91 23.54
N ILE A 97 10.37 8.94 23.47
CA ILE A 97 11.23 9.40 24.58
C ILE A 97 11.90 10.70 24.14
N ILE A 98 11.58 11.82 24.81
CA ILE A 98 12.19 13.13 24.55
C ILE A 98 12.87 13.60 25.83
N ALA A 99 14.17 13.90 25.75
CA ALA A 99 14.97 14.44 26.87
C ALA A 99 14.89 13.63 28.20
N GLY A 100 14.63 12.32 28.12
CA GLY A 100 14.49 11.45 29.29
C GLY A 100 13.08 11.39 29.88
N GLU A 101 12.12 12.14 29.33
CA GLU A 101 10.70 12.01 29.65
C GLU A 101 10.05 11.00 28.69
N GLU A 102 9.38 10.00 29.27
CA GLU A 102 8.64 9.00 28.51
C GLU A 102 7.23 9.50 28.22
N ILE A 103 6.86 9.56 26.94
CA ILE A 103 5.51 9.89 26.54
C ILE A 103 4.93 8.70 25.75
N ASP A 104 3.92 8.07 26.34
CA ASP A 104 3.20 6.94 25.76
C ASP A 104 1.96 7.46 25.04
N TYR A 105 1.90 7.26 23.72
CA TYR A 105 0.74 7.62 22.92
C TYR A 105 0.18 6.38 22.21
N THR A 106 -1.12 6.18 22.38
CA THR A 106 -1.89 5.27 21.54
C THR A 106 -2.43 6.08 20.37
N VAL A 107 -1.87 5.86 19.18
CA VAL A 107 -2.34 6.54 17.96
C VAL A 107 -3.28 5.61 17.21
N GLU A 108 -4.55 6.00 17.13
CA GLU A 108 -5.52 5.42 16.21
C GLU A 108 -5.31 6.08 14.85
N THR A 109 -4.76 5.33 13.90
CA THR A 109 -4.62 5.79 12.51
C THR A 109 -5.94 5.53 11.80
N THR A 110 -6.66 6.61 11.48
CA THR A 110 -7.96 6.60 10.79
C THR A 110 -7.79 6.37 9.30
#